data_AF-A0A399G3L3-F1
#
_entry.id   AF-A0A399G3L3-F1
#
_cell.length_a   1.000
_cell.length_b   1.000
_cell.length_c   1.000
_cell.angle_alpha   90.00
_cell.angle_beta   90.00
_cell.angle_gamma   90.00
#
_symmetry.space_group_name_H-M   'P 1'
#
loop_
_entity.id
_entity.type
_entity.pdbx_description
1 polymer ?
#
loop_
_entity_poly.entity_id
_entity_poly.type
_entity_poly.pdbx_seq_one_letter_code
_entity_poly.pdbx_strand_id
1 'polypeptide(L)'
;MKRARAKLVKALCDVPSVYDGTRRSILWEYLPEQTRGLLRTEGAAKDFAEILVSLCVRQRRLWTVLRWIRDLEDDSLPVRGAFDAADPLLEDEEWELFGLVPEDRYGVEAWRELRRALHALPCTGRIHDAYESAVAHLLLRPETPEPVTAWEAYLDLRDIGPDLQNRNPDGVFLHWVAKLTSEAGGVGAVHRWLSHREALFGEASREPEEEPSVADDSPPRLLIEVVPDPDPNRLRITHWTVTRPLVGAEPVFSATEELTGITEQELPHRVSALISRAERQQRRISHERFRLEFIFPFSLLFRFAVQHWRLSAPEGVDPPRIGSRYEIILRSREFVRGENEEYLYARGSCERRWQLLEDGEEHGLAKSASEDDMPPGRSMTEYLGDERIVAFIACERPDADWKSQVHTAVYCGVPVVAWQRTENGRDLRPRFRELLTCEGERVYRAGIKNLPKNLYVSRSRNSTPEERESSGESYALSVIHHDCQQIFLGQGDMLSTGNIQ
;
A
#
# COMPACT_ATOMS: atom_id res chain seq x y z
N MET A 1 28.30 -2.71 -24.97
CA MET A 1 27.28 -3.75 -24.70
C MET A 1 27.84 -5.04 -24.05
N LYS A 2 28.33 -6.07 -24.77
CA LYS A 2 28.74 -7.38 -24.15
C LYS A 2 29.75 -7.27 -22.99
N ARG A 3 30.77 -6.42 -23.15
CA ARG A 3 31.80 -6.18 -22.12
C ARG A 3 31.24 -5.47 -20.87
N ALA A 4 30.26 -4.57 -21.03
CA ALA A 4 29.62 -3.87 -19.92
C ALA A 4 28.73 -4.83 -19.13
N ARG A 5 27.95 -5.68 -19.81
CA ARG A 5 27.16 -6.75 -19.15
C ARG A 5 28.03 -7.68 -18.31
N ALA A 6 29.15 -8.15 -18.85
CA ALA A 6 30.06 -9.03 -18.11
C ALA A 6 30.69 -8.35 -16.87
N LYS A 7 31.00 -7.05 -16.97
CA LYS A 7 31.48 -6.26 -15.83
C LYS A 7 30.41 -6.10 -14.76
N LEU A 8 29.18 -5.80 -15.16
CA LEU A 8 28.05 -5.64 -14.24
C LEU A 8 27.73 -6.95 -13.51
N VAL A 9 27.64 -8.07 -14.23
CA VAL A 9 27.44 -9.39 -13.63
C VAL A 9 28.50 -9.68 -12.56
N LYS A 10 29.78 -9.40 -12.88
CA LYS A 10 30.87 -9.59 -11.94
C LYS A 10 30.70 -8.71 -10.69
N ALA A 11 30.38 -7.43 -10.87
CA ALA A 11 30.20 -6.50 -9.76
C ALA A 11 29.00 -6.87 -8.87
N LEU A 12 27.89 -7.31 -9.47
CA LEU A 12 26.72 -7.77 -8.74
C LEU A 12 27.01 -9.02 -7.90
N CYS A 13 27.93 -9.90 -8.30
CA CYS A 13 28.31 -11.06 -7.50
C CYS A 13 28.92 -10.69 -6.13
N ASP A 14 29.39 -9.45 -5.95
CA ASP A 14 29.94 -8.95 -4.70
C ASP A 14 28.87 -8.25 -3.82
N VAL A 15 27.62 -8.15 -4.30
CA VAL A 15 26.51 -7.49 -3.59
C VAL A 15 25.74 -8.50 -2.72
N PRO A 16 25.49 -8.23 -1.42
CA PRO A 16 24.85 -9.21 -0.54
C PRO A 16 23.46 -9.67 -1.01
N SER A 17 22.60 -8.75 -1.47
CA SER A 17 21.30 -9.06 -2.11
C SER A 17 21.38 -9.95 -3.35
N VAL A 18 22.58 -10.24 -3.86
CA VAL A 18 22.82 -11.12 -5.01
C VAL A 18 23.56 -12.40 -4.62
N TYR A 19 24.51 -12.37 -3.68
CA TYR A 19 25.25 -13.59 -3.31
C TYR A 19 24.66 -14.34 -2.09
N ASP A 20 23.90 -13.68 -1.23
CA ASP A 20 23.23 -14.31 -0.08
C ASP A 20 21.83 -14.78 -0.48
N GLY A 21 21.49 -16.06 -0.24
CA GLY A 21 20.21 -16.64 -0.65
C GLY A 21 18.98 -16.06 0.08
N THR A 22 19.13 -15.69 1.35
CA THR A 22 18.07 -15.06 2.13
C THR A 22 17.84 -13.64 1.64
N ARG A 23 18.91 -12.86 1.43
CA ARG A 23 18.78 -11.49 0.91
C ARG A 23 18.32 -11.45 -0.55
N ARG A 24 18.70 -12.44 -1.36
CA ARG A 24 18.15 -12.62 -2.72
C ARG A 24 16.64 -12.77 -2.73
N SER A 25 16.09 -13.49 -1.76
CA SER A 25 14.64 -13.66 -1.63
C SER A 25 13.95 -12.35 -1.28
N ILE A 26 14.60 -11.49 -0.47
CA ILE A 26 14.13 -10.13 -0.19
C ILE A 26 14.18 -9.27 -1.45
N LEU A 27 15.33 -9.21 -2.15
CA LEU A 27 15.45 -8.46 -3.41
C LEU A 27 14.38 -8.90 -4.41
N TRP A 28 14.14 -10.21 -4.54
CA TRP A 28 13.14 -10.78 -5.43
C TRP A 28 11.75 -10.20 -5.19
N GLU A 29 11.35 -9.93 -3.94
CA GLU A 29 10.03 -9.34 -3.63
C GLU A 29 9.84 -7.92 -4.20
N TYR A 30 10.93 -7.19 -4.43
CA TYR A 30 10.91 -5.81 -4.94
C TYR A 30 11.12 -5.72 -6.46
N LEU A 31 11.39 -6.83 -7.14
CA LEU A 31 11.56 -6.81 -8.59
C LEU A 31 10.20 -6.73 -9.31
N PRO A 32 10.13 -6.11 -10.50
CA PRO A 32 8.93 -6.13 -11.33
C PRO A 32 8.44 -7.56 -11.60
N GLU A 33 7.12 -7.77 -11.69
CA GLU A 33 6.49 -9.09 -11.86
C GLU A 33 7.09 -9.90 -13.01
N GLN A 34 7.29 -9.25 -14.16
CA GLN A 34 7.87 -9.87 -15.36
C GLN A 34 9.31 -10.34 -15.16
N THR A 35 10.04 -9.72 -14.24
CA THR A 35 11.39 -10.14 -13.85
C THR A 35 11.32 -11.33 -12.88
N ARG A 36 10.43 -11.24 -11.88
CA ARG A 36 10.25 -12.28 -10.85
C ARG A 36 9.85 -13.63 -11.42
N GLY A 37 8.89 -13.66 -12.34
CA GLY A 37 8.38 -14.90 -12.94
C GLY A 37 9.43 -15.72 -13.69
N LEU A 38 10.57 -15.12 -14.04
CA LEU A 38 11.67 -15.75 -14.78
C LEU A 38 12.94 -15.93 -13.94
N LEU A 39 12.96 -15.39 -12.71
CA LEU A 39 14.14 -15.37 -11.85
C LEU A 39 13.98 -16.38 -10.71
N ARG A 40 14.94 -17.31 -10.60
CA ARG A 40 15.03 -18.25 -9.47
C ARG A 40 15.98 -17.67 -8.43
N THR A 41 15.62 -17.73 -7.15
CA THR A 41 16.44 -17.21 -6.05
C THR A 41 17.52 -18.20 -5.58
N GLU A 42 17.31 -19.49 -5.85
CA GLU A 42 18.23 -20.58 -5.56
C GLU A 42 19.38 -20.69 -6.58
N GLY A 43 20.54 -21.19 -6.15
CA GLY A 43 21.69 -21.47 -7.01
C GLY A 43 22.87 -20.53 -6.80
N ALA A 44 23.83 -20.58 -7.74
CA ALA A 44 25.04 -19.77 -7.67
C ALA A 44 24.74 -18.28 -7.93
N ALA A 45 25.41 -17.40 -7.19
CA ALA A 45 25.25 -15.94 -7.31
C ALA A 45 25.48 -15.44 -8.74
N LYS A 46 26.44 -16.05 -9.43
CA LYS A 46 26.77 -15.72 -10.82
C LYS A 46 25.61 -16.01 -11.77
N ASP A 47 24.98 -17.17 -11.65
CA ASP A 47 23.86 -17.56 -12.52
C ASP A 47 22.66 -16.63 -12.28
N PHE A 48 22.37 -16.30 -11.02
CA PHE A 48 21.36 -15.31 -10.65
C PHE A 48 21.65 -13.95 -11.28
N ALA A 49 22.88 -13.43 -11.14
CA ALA A 49 23.28 -12.14 -11.69
C ALA A 49 23.22 -12.11 -13.22
N GLU A 50 23.65 -13.18 -13.91
CA GLU A 50 23.59 -13.28 -15.38
C GLU A 50 22.14 -13.23 -15.89
N ILE A 51 21.24 -13.96 -15.24
CA ILE A 51 19.82 -13.97 -15.59
C ILE A 51 19.19 -12.61 -15.28
N LEU A 52 19.42 -12.05 -14.09
CA LEU A 52 18.89 -10.75 -13.67
C LEU A 52 19.29 -9.65 -14.66
N VAL A 53 20.58 -9.52 -14.97
CA VAL A 53 21.08 -8.51 -15.91
C VAL A 53 20.49 -8.71 -17.31
N SER A 54 20.40 -9.97 -17.77
CA SER A 54 19.84 -10.27 -19.08
C SER A 54 18.35 -9.91 -19.19
N LEU A 55 17.58 -10.17 -18.13
CA LEU A 55 16.17 -9.80 -18.05
C LEU A 55 16.01 -8.28 -17.99
N CYS A 56 16.75 -7.60 -17.11
CA CYS A 56 16.66 -6.16 -16.92
C CYS A 56 16.97 -5.40 -18.21
N VAL A 57 18.04 -5.77 -18.92
CA VAL A 57 18.41 -5.11 -20.17
C VAL A 57 17.38 -5.40 -21.28
N ARG A 58 16.80 -6.60 -21.32
CA ARG A 58 15.77 -6.93 -22.31
C ARG A 58 14.46 -6.18 -22.03
N GLN A 59 14.13 -5.97 -20.77
CA GLN A 59 12.89 -5.33 -20.32
C GLN A 59 13.04 -3.82 -20.11
N ARG A 60 14.26 -3.27 -20.26
CA ARG A 60 14.59 -1.88 -19.96
C ARG A 60 14.17 -1.47 -18.54
N ARG A 61 14.63 -2.26 -17.57
CA ARG A 61 14.34 -2.08 -16.12
C ARG A 61 15.62 -2.08 -15.28
N LEU A 62 16.78 -1.87 -15.89
CA LEU A 62 18.05 -1.93 -15.17
C LEU A 62 18.15 -0.83 -14.12
N TRP A 63 17.67 0.38 -14.44
CA TRP A 63 17.67 1.51 -13.50
C TRP A 63 16.80 1.22 -12.27
N THR A 64 15.62 0.65 -12.47
CA THR A 64 14.67 0.26 -11.41
C THR A 64 15.31 -0.73 -10.43
N VAL A 65 15.91 -1.81 -10.97
CA VAL A 65 16.49 -2.88 -10.16
C VAL A 65 17.73 -2.41 -9.39
N LEU A 66 18.59 -1.62 -10.02
CA LEU A 66 19.79 -1.10 -9.34
C LEU A 66 19.43 -0.14 -8.21
N ARG A 67 18.36 0.66 -8.34
CA ARG A 67 17.88 1.49 -7.23
C ARG A 67 17.39 0.66 -6.05
N TRP A 68 16.64 -0.42 -6.29
CA TRP A 68 16.25 -1.35 -5.22
C TRP A 68 17.45 -2.01 -4.55
N ILE A 69 18.45 -2.42 -5.32
CA ILE A 69 19.70 -2.96 -4.77
C ILE A 69 20.40 -1.93 -3.89
N ARG A 70 20.46 -0.66 -4.32
CA ARG A 70 21.06 0.42 -3.52
C ARG A 70 20.31 0.70 -2.23
N ASP A 71 18.98 0.71 -2.28
CA ASP A 71 18.12 0.92 -1.12
C ASP A 71 18.25 -0.20 -0.09
N LEU A 72 18.29 -1.46 -0.54
CA LEU A 72 18.41 -2.63 0.35
C LEU A 72 19.79 -2.76 1.00
N GLU A 73 20.83 -2.25 0.34
CA GLU A 73 22.23 -2.39 0.76
C GLU A 73 22.88 -1.07 1.19
N ASP A 74 22.06 -0.05 1.46
CA ASP A 74 22.45 1.26 2.02
C ASP A 74 23.66 1.89 1.32
N ASP A 75 23.64 1.89 -0.02
CA ASP A 75 24.69 2.47 -0.88
C ASP A 75 26.13 1.98 -0.57
N SER A 76 26.26 0.70 -0.19
CA SER A 76 27.55 0.07 0.12
C SER A 76 28.56 0.11 -1.05
N LEU A 77 29.85 -0.05 -0.74
CA LEU A 77 30.93 -0.05 -1.75
C LEU A 77 30.70 -1.03 -2.93
N PRO A 78 30.24 -2.28 -2.70
CA PRO A 78 29.91 -3.20 -3.80
C PRO A 78 28.79 -2.67 -4.71
N VAL A 79 27.77 -2.02 -4.14
CA VAL A 79 26.68 -1.40 -4.90
C VAL A 79 27.21 -0.29 -5.79
N ARG A 80 28.04 0.61 -5.25
CA ARG A 80 28.66 1.67 -6.06
C ARG A 80 29.45 1.10 -7.24
N GLY A 81 30.22 0.03 -6.99
CA GLY A 81 30.92 -0.70 -8.05
C GLY A 81 29.99 -1.31 -9.10
N ALA A 82 28.79 -1.76 -8.71
CA ALA A 82 27.76 -2.22 -9.63
C ALA A 82 27.16 -1.07 -10.46
N PHE A 83 26.90 0.10 -9.86
CA PHE A 83 26.45 1.29 -10.59
C PHE A 83 27.50 1.77 -11.60
N ASP A 84 28.78 1.84 -11.21
CA ASP A 84 29.88 2.20 -12.11
C ASP A 84 30.00 1.23 -13.30
N ALA A 85 29.77 -0.07 -13.04
CA ALA A 85 29.78 -1.09 -14.08
C ALA A 85 28.53 -1.02 -14.99
N ALA A 86 27.41 -0.54 -14.47
CA ALA A 86 26.13 -0.41 -15.16
C ALA A 86 26.00 0.89 -15.94
N ASP A 87 26.73 1.96 -15.60
CA ASP A 87 26.55 3.30 -16.18
C ASP A 87 26.47 3.31 -17.73
N PRO A 88 27.31 2.57 -18.49
CA PRO A 88 27.17 2.54 -19.95
C PRO A 88 25.90 1.84 -20.45
N LEU A 89 25.33 0.91 -19.67
CA LEU A 89 24.06 0.25 -20.00
C LEU A 89 22.87 1.12 -19.59
N LEU A 90 23.00 1.86 -18.49
CA LEU A 90 22.00 2.82 -18.04
C LEU A 90 21.90 4.01 -19.00
N GLU A 91 23.02 4.56 -19.47
CA GLU A 91 23.00 5.64 -20.46
C GLU A 91 22.28 5.21 -21.75
N ASP A 92 22.57 4.00 -22.25
CA ASP A 92 21.89 3.43 -23.42
C ASP A 92 20.37 3.25 -23.17
N GLU A 93 19.99 2.68 -22.00
CA GLU A 93 18.60 2.45 -21.63
C GLU A 93 17.80 3.75 -21.43
N GLU A 94 18.37 4.71 -20.71
CA GLU A 94 17.75 6.01 -20.44
C GLU A 94 17.60 6.83 -21.72
N TRP A 95 18.55 6.77 -22.65
CA TRP A 95 18.42 7.41 -23.95
C TRP A 95 17.31 6.76 -24.80
N GLU A 96 17.22 5.43 -24.81
CA GLU A 96 16.18 4.73 -25.56
C GLU A 96 14.76 4.97 -25.02
N LEU A 97 14.62 5.18 -23.70
CA LEU A 97 13.34 5.45 -23.05
C LEU A 97 12.96 6.93 -23.04
N PHE A 98 13.94 7.81 -22.87
CA PHE A 98 13.72 9.22 -22.53
C PHE A 98 14.47 10.20 -23.44
N GLY A 99 15.25 9.72 -24.40
CA GLY A 99 15.73 10.53 -25.51
C GLY A 99 14.54 11.04 -26.33
N LEU A 100 14.57 12.31 -26.72
CA LEU A 100 13.57 12.85 -27.65
C LEU A 100 13.94 12.35 -29.04
N VAL A 101 12.97 11.84 -29.80
CA VAL A 101 13.16 11.46 -31.21
C VAL A 101 13.05 12.76 -32.02
N PRO A 102 14.18 13.36 -32.47
CA PRO A 102 15.09 12.75 -33.45
C PRO A 102 16.59 12.80 -33.07
N GLU A 103 17.39 11.95 -33.73
CA GLU A 103 18.86 11.81 -33.61
C GLU A 103 19.67 13.05 -34.09
N ASP A 104 19.22 14.27 -33.79
CA ASP A 104 20.08 15.44 -33.99
C ASP A 104 21.18 15.46 -32.91
N ARG A 105 22.41 15.82 -33.31
CA ARG A 105 23.55 15.83 -32.38
C ARG A 105 23.32 16.77 -31.20
N TYR A 106 22.53 17.81 -31.41
CA TYR A 106 22.23 18.82 -30.41
C TYR A 106 21.37 18.26 -29.27
N GLY A 107 20.33 17.49 -29.57
CA GLY A 107 19.45 16.85 -28.58
C GLY A 107 20.18 15.81 -27.75
N VAL A 108 21.06 15.02 -28.38
CA VAL A 108 21.95 14.06 -27.67
C VAL A 108 22.88 14.77 -26.70
N GLU A 109 23.51 15.87 -27.12
CA GLU A 109 24.41 16.66 -26.27
C GLU A 109 23.66 17.34 -25.13
N ALA A 110 22.51 17.94 -25.41
CA ALA A 110 21.66 18.57 -24.39
C ALA A 110 21.17 17.56 -23.35
N TRP A 111 20.77 16.36 -23.78
CA TRP A 111 20.39 15.28 -22.87
C TRP A 111 21.56 14.81 -21.99
N ARG A 112 22.75 14.59 -22.56
CA ARG A 112 23.95 14.19 -21.79
C ARG A 112 24.39 15.26 -20.80
N GLU A 113 24.22 16.53 -21.15
CA GLU A 113 24.46 17.65 -20.24
C GLU A 113 23.46 17.68 -19.09
N LEU A 114 22.17 17.50 -19.39
CA LEU A 114 21.13 17.39 -18.37
C LEU A 114 21.40 16.21 -17.44
N ARG A 115 21.67 15.03 -17.98
CA ARG A 115 21.99 13.80 -17.23
C ARG A 115 23.12 14.06 -16.24
N ARG A 116 24.24 14.61 -16.72
CA ARG A 116 25.39 14.93 -15.85
C ARG A 116 25.05 15.97 -14.78
N ALA A 117 24.33 17.03 -15.15
CA ALA A 117 23.93 18.07 -14.20
C ALA A 117 23.05 17.49 -13.10
N LEU A 118 21.99 16.77 -13.45
CA LEU A 118 21.02 16.25 -12.49
C LEU A 118 21.56 15.08 -11.64
N HIS A 119 22.49 14.28 -12.15
CA HIS A 119 23.19 13.28 -11.33
C HIS A 119 24.06 13.91 -10.24
N ALA A 120 24.64 15.08 -10.50
CA ALA A 120 25.47 15.79 -9.53
C ALA A 120 24.64 16.50 -8.44
N LEU A 121 23.33 16.69 -8.65
CA LEU A 121 22.43 17.32 -7.69
C LEU A 121 21.76 16.26 -6.79
N PRO A 122 22.00 16.28 -5.47
CA PRO A 122 21.26 15.44 -4.53
C PRO A 122 19.77 15.83 -4.50
N CYS A 123 18.88 14.84 -4.49
CA CYS A 123 17.44 15.06 -4.33
C CYS A 123 17.10 15.21 -2.84
N THR A 124 17.50 16.34 -2.25
CA THR A 124 17.28 16.64 -0.83
C THR A 124 16.74 18.05 -0.65
N GLY A 125 16.13 18.33 0.51
CA GLY A 125 15.59 19.66 0.85
C GLY A 125 14.62 20.17 -0.23
N ARG A 126 14.86 21.37 -0.75
CA ARG A 126 13.93 22.01 -1.71
C ARG A 126 13.79 21.27 -3.04
N ILE A 127 14.84 20.58 -3.50
CA ILE A 127 14.75 19.75 -4.72
C ILE A 127 13.84 18.55 -4.47
N HIS A 128 13.93 18.00 -3.28
CA HIS A 128 13.05 16.94 -2.83
C HIS A 128 11.60 17.41 -2.75
N ASP A 129 11.35 18.58 -2.15
CA ASP A 129 10.01 19.18 -2.06
C ASP A 129 9.40 19.43 -3.44
N ALA A 130 10.21 19.85 -4.43
CA ALA A 130 9.78 20.02 -5.81
C ALA A 130 9.39 18.71 -6.49
N TYR A 131 10.16 17.63 -6.25
CA TYR A 131 9.81 16.29 -6.74
C TYR A 131 8.47 15.84 -6.14
N GLU A 132 8.27 16.00 -4.83
CA GLU A 132 7.03 15.59 -4.19
C GLU A 132 5.83 16.41 -4.62
N SER A 133 5.99 17.71 -4.83
CA SER A 133 4.94 18.54 -5.41
C SER A 133 4.55 18.06 -6.81
N ALA A 134 5.52 17.63 -7.62
CA ALA A 134 5.25 17.08 -8.96
C ALA A 134 4.58 15.71 -8.92
N VAL A 135 4.89 14.86 -7.93
CA VAL A 135 4.27 13.54 -7.74
C VAL A 135 2.91 13.62 -7.03
N ALA A 136 2.64 14.66 -6.24
CA ALA A 136 1.46 14.78 -5.39
C ALA A 136 0.15 14.54 -6.15
N HIS A 137 0.08 14.96 -7.41
CA HIS A 137 -1.12 14.90 -8.25
C HIS A 137 -1.20 13.66 -9.13
N LEU A 138 -0.22 12.75 -9.07
CA LEU A 138 -0.13 11.60 -9.95
C LEU A 138 -0.90 10.39 -9.40
N LEU A 139 -1.56 9.66 -10.29
CA LEU A 139 -2.39 8.49 -9.98
C LEU A 139 -1.56 7.25 -9.61
N LEU A 140 -0.38 7.12 -10.21
CA LEU A 140 0.54 6.00 -10.02
C LEU A 140 1.90 6.57 -9.63
N ARG A 141 2.44 6.08 -8.52
CA ARG A 141 3.82 6.39 -8.12
C ARG A 141 4.80 5.43 -8.81
N PRO A 142 6.06 5.86 -9.01
CA PRO A 142 7.10 4.98 -9.50
C PRO A 142 7.21 3.74 -8.61
N GLU A 143 7.44 2.57 -9.21
CA GLU A 143 7.70 1.32 -8.47
C GLU A 143 9.14 1.26 -7.92
N THR A 144 9.80 2.40 -7.74
CA THR A 144 11.19 2.55 -7.35
C THR A 144 11.34 3.17 -5.95
N PRO A 145 12.46 2.89 -5.25
CA PRO A 145 12.79 3.59 -4.00
C PRO A 145 12.88 5.09 -4.20
N GLU A 146 12.91 5.88 -3.13
CA GLU A 146 13.04 7.34 -3.24
C GLU A 146 14.29 7.77 -4.05
N PRO A 147 14.18 8.82 -4.87
CA PRO A 147 15.30 9.28 -5.67
C PRO A 147 16.38 9.90 -4.78
N VAL A 148 17.64 9.50 -4.99
CA VAL A 148 18.81 10.06 -4.31
C VAL A 148 19.36 11.27 -5.08
N THR A 149 19.16 11.31 -6.39
CA THR A 149 19.61 12.40 -7.27
C THR A 149 18.43 13.04 -7.99
N ALA A 150 18.60 14.30 -8.42
CA ALA A 150 17.60 14.98 -9.23
C ALA A 150 17.38 14.27 -10.58
N TRP A 151 18.37 13.51 -11.07
CA TRP A 151 18.21 12.70 -12.29
C TRP A 151 17.23 11.56 -12.07
N GLU A 152 17.34 10.85 -10.96
CA GLU A 152 16.42 9.77 -10.63
C GLU A 152 14.99 10.28 -10.44
N ALA A 153 14.84 11.43 -9.78
CA ALA A 153 13.55 12.11 -9.65
C ALA A 153 12.98 12.49 -11.03
N TYR A 154 13.82 12.97 -11.94
CA TYR A 154 13.42 13.29 -13.31
C TYR A 154 12.95 12.06 -14.08
N LEU A 155 13.70 10.94 -14.01
CA LEU A 155 13.33 9.69 -14.67
C LEU A 155 12.02 9.12 -14.13
N ASP A 156 11.84 9.15 -12.81
CA ASP A 156 10.60 8.73 -12.13
C ASP A 156 9.38 9.48 -12.68
N LEU A 157 9.47 10.81 -12.73
CA LEU A 157 8.38 11.66 -13.23
C LEU A 157 8.11 11.45 -14.72
N ARG A 158 9.15 11.12 -15.49
CA ARG A 158 9.01 10.90 -16.92
C ARG A 158 8.42 9.54 -17.27
N ASP A 159 8.66 8.51 -16.45
CA ASP A 159 8.05 7.18 -16.62
C ASP A 159 6.52 7.19 -16.36
N ILE A 160 6.03 8.11 -15.52
CA ILE A 160 4.61 8.21 -15.15
C ILE A 160 3.75 8.85 -16.26
N GLY A 161 4.32 9.75 -17.06
CA GLY A 161 3.58 10.50 -18.09
C GLY A 161 2.80 11.70 -17.54
N PRO A 162 1.95 12.36 -18.37
CA PRO A 162 1.25 13.57 -17.99
C PRO A 162 0.19 13.36 -16.89
N ASP A 163 -0.05 14.38 -16.08
CA ASP A 163 -1.08 14.39 -15.04
C ASP A 163 -2.51 14.47 -15.61
N LEU A 164 -3.53 14.43 -14.74
CA LEU A 164 -4.95 14.56 -15.12
C LEU A 164 -5.29 15.85 -15.87
N GLN A 165 -4.44 16.88 -15.77
CA GLN A 165 -4.57 18.16 -16.46
C GLN A 165 -3.72 18.22 -17.73
N ASN A 166 -3.19 17.08 -18.17
CA ASN A 166 -2.29 16.93 -19.30
C ASN A 166 -0.97 17.72 -19.15
N ARG A 167 -0.51 17.95 -17.92
CA ARG A 167 0.78 18.59 -17.62
C ARG A 167 1.84 17.53 -17.42
N ASN A 168 3.00 17.72 -18.03
CA ASN A 168 4.14 16.83 -17.84
C ASN A 168 4.84 17.14 -16.51
N PRO A 169 4.77 16.25 -15.50
CA PRO A 169 5.30 16.53 -14.17
C PRO A 169 6.82 16.64 -14.18
N ASP A 170 7.50 15.95 -15.09
CA ASP A 170 8.95 16.06 -15.29
C ASP A 170 9.36 17.47 -15.75
N GLY A 171 8.57 18.11 -16.62
CA GLY A 171 8.77 19.50 -17.05
C GLY A 171 8.58 20.51 -15.93
N VAL A 172 7.57 20.31 -15.07
CA VAL A 172 7.33 21.14 -13.87
C VAL A 172 8.48 21.01 -12.88
N PHE A 173 8.93 19.77 -12.64
CA PHE A 173 10.07 19.51 -11.77
C PHE A 173 11.35 20.17 -12.28
N LEU A 174 11.66 20.06 -13.57
CA LEU A 174 12.83 20.71 -14.17
C LEU A 174 12.79 22.24 -14.01
N HIS A 175 11.62 22.87 -14.15
CA HIS A 175 11.47 24.30 -13.88
C HIS A 175 11.81 24.66 -12.43
N TRP A 176 11.33 23.87 -11.47
CA TRP A 176 11.68 24.06 -10.07
C TRP A 176 13.17 23.84 -9.82
N VAL A 177 13.78 22.79 -10.38
CA VAL A 177 15.22 22.55 -10.26
C VAL A 177 16.02 23.74 -10.79
N ALA A 178 15.66 24.29 -11.96
CA ALA A 178 16.33 25.46 -12.53
C ALA A 178 16.21 26.71 -11.65
N LYS A 179 15.07 26.90 -10.97
CA LYS A 179 14.88 28.02 -10.02
C LYS A 179 15.64 27.83 -8.71
N LEU A 180 15.77 26.59 -8.25
CA LEU A 180 16.30 26.26 -6.93
C LEU A 180 17.81 26.03 -6.92
N THR A 181 18.41 25.68 -8.06
CA THR A 181 19.87 25.52 -8.19
C THR A 181 20.57 26.83 -8.50
N SER A 182 21.65 27.11 -7.76
CA SER A 182 22.53 28.27 -8.00
C SER A 182 23.67 27.96 -8.97
N GLU A 183 23.86 26.71 -9.37
CA GLU A 183 24.96 26.31 -10.24
C GLU A 183 24.64 26.65 -11.71
N ALA A 184 25.33 27.65 -12.25
CA ALA A 184 25.14 28.14 -13.62
C ALA A 184 25.21 27.03 -14.69
N GLY A 185 26.03 25.99 -14.47
CA GLY A 185 26.13 24.83 -15.37
C GLY A 185 24.86 23.97 -15.39
N GLY A 186 24.26 23.72 -14.23
CA GLY A 186 23.02 22.95 -14.10
C GLY A 186 21.81 23.69 -14.62
N VAL A 187 21.68 24.98 -14.29
CA VAL A 187 20.63 25.87 -14.82
C VAL A 187 20.67 25.92 -16.35
N GLY A 188 21.86 26.09 -16.92
CA GLY A 188 22.03 26.13 -18.37
C GLY A 188 21.66 24.82 -19.07
N ALA A 189 21.99 23.66 -18.48
CA ALA A 189 21.64 22.35 -19.03
C ALA A 189 20.11 22.12 -19.02
N VAL A 190 19.44 22.50 -17.92
CA VAL A 190 17.98 22.39 -17.80
C VAL A 190 17.27 23.28 -18.81
N HIS A 191 17.68 24.55 -18.96
CA HIS A 191 17.05 25.44 -19.94
C HIS A 191 17.26 24.95 -21.38
N ARG A 192 18.47 24.50 -21.75
CA ARG A 192 18.72 23.96 -23.10
C ARG A 192 17.80 22.78 -23.40
N TRP A 193 17.60 21.89 -22.44
CA TRP A 193 16.72 20.75 -22.58
C TRP A 193 15.25 21.15 -22.72
N LEU A 194 14.75 22.03 -21.84
CA LEU A 194 13.36 22.50 -21.88
C LEU A 194 13.04 23.23 -23.19
N SER A 195 13.93 24.12 -23.66
CA SER A 195 13.76 24.80 -24.94
C SER A 195 13.78 23.85 -26.13
N HIS A 196 14.60 22.80 -26.09
CA HIS A 196 14.62 21.78 -27.13
C HIS A 196 13.33 20.94 -27.14
N ARG A 197 12.78 20.59 -25.96
CA ARG A 197 11.47 19.93 -25.84
C ARG A 197 10.33 20.80 -26.38
N GLU A 198 10.29 22.06 -25.99
CA GLU A 198 9.27 23.01 -26.46
C GLU A 198 9.29 23.14 -27.98
N ALA A 199 10.48 23.21 -28.59
CA ALA A 199 10.65 23.28 -30.04
C ALA A 199 10.15 22.02 -30.78
N LEU A 200 10.24 20.84 -30.16
CA LEU A 200 9.83 19.57 -30.76
C LEU A 200 8.34 19.25 -30.54
N PHE A 201 7.78 19.58 -29.38
CA PHE A 201 6.45 19.12 -28.95
C PHE A 201 5.43 20.24 -28.72
N GLY A 202 5.83 21.52 -28.80
CA GLY A 202 4.95 22.66 -28.53
C GLY A 202 4.45 22.73 -27.08
N GLU A 203 5.13 22.03 -26.16
CA GLU A 203 4.77 21.95 -24.75
C GLU A 203 5.18 23.24 -24.03
N ALA A 204 4.26 24.21 -23.95
CA ALA A 204 4.42 25.35 -23.06
C ALA A 204 4.31 24.87 -21.60
N SER A 205 5.45 24.71 -20.93
CA SER A 205 5.50 24.43 -19.49
C SER A 205 4.91 25.61 -18.73
N ARG A 206 3.65 25.49 -18.30
CA ARG A 206 3.00 26.51 -17.45
C ARG A 206 3.55 26.41 -16.03
N GLU A 207 3.86 27.57 -15.45
CA GLU A 207 4.11 27.67 -14.01
C GLU A 207 2.85 27.24 -13.25
N PRO A 208 2.97 26.44 -12.18
CA PRO A 208 1.81 26.06 -11.37
C PRO A 208 1.28 27.29 -10.61
N GLU A 209 0.04 27.68 -10.91
CA GLU A 209 -0.74 28.61 -10.08
C GLU A 209 -1.60 27.79 -9.08
N GLU A 210 -1.45 28.11 -7.80
CA GLU A 210 -2.25 27.71 -6.62
C GLU A 210 -1.88 26.44 -5.82
N GLU A 211 -1.84 26.63 -4.49
CA GLU A 211 -1.81 25.60 -3.45
C GLU A 211 -3.24 25.03 -3.22
N PRO A 212 -3.43 23.70 -3.22
CA PRO A 212 -4.75 23.11 -3.00
C PRO A 212 -5.23 23.23 -1.54
N SER A 213 -6.47 23.67 -1.41
CA SER A 213 -7.28 23.79 -0.17
C SER A 213 -7.70 22.43 0.42
N VAL A 214 -7.98 22.41 1.73
CA VAL A 214 -8.27 21.24 2.59
C VAL A 214 -9.78 20.94 2.70
N ALA A 215 -10.20 19.72 2.35
CA ALA A 215 -11.35 18.98 2.88
C ALA A 215 -11.47 17.52 2.33
N ASP A 216 -11.04 16.54 3.14
CA ASP A 216 -11.68 15.25 3.51
C ASP A 216 -10.64 14.12 3.74
N ASP A 217 -10.30 13.92 5.03
CA ASP A 217 -9.21 13.12 5.60
C ASP A 217 -9.46 11.59 5.59
N SER A 218 -9.84 10.98 4.47
CA SER A 218 -9.76 9.51 4.42
C SER A 218 -8.29 9.09 4.34
N PRO A 219 -7.75 8.34 5.33
CA PRO A 219 -6.35 7.95 5.32
C PRO A 219 -6.08 7.05 4.12
N PRO A 220 -4.84 7.04 3.59
CA PRO A 220 -4.43 6.06 2.62
C PRO A 220 -4.58 4.63 3.17
N ARG A 221 -4.87 3.69 2.27
CA ARG A 221 -5.27 2.32 2.65
C ARG A 221 -4.49 1.29 1.86
N LEU A 222 -4.18 0.15 2.49
CA LEU A 222 -3.74 -1.06 1.80
C LEU A 222 -4.78 -2.15 2.03
N LEU A 223 -5.40 -2.58 0.94
CA LEU A 223 -6.37 -3.65 0.90
C LEU A 223 -5.63 -4.95 0.58
N ILE A 224 -5.88 -5.99 1.37
CA ILE A 224 -5.25 -7.30 1.24
C ILE A 224 -6.37 -8.35 1.28
N GLU A 225 -6.71 -8.91 0.14
CA GLU A 225 -7.61 -10.05 0.03
C GLU A 225 -6.79 -11.34 0.10
N VAL A 226 -7.16 -12.25 1.00
CA VAL A 226 -6.51 -13.55 1.15
C VAL A 226 -7.56 -14.64 0.93
N VAL A 227 -7.30 -15.52 -0.02
CA VAL A 227 -8.20 -16.62 -0.40
C VAL A 227 -7.44 -17.95 -0.45
N PRO A 228 -8.13 -19.09 -0.33
CA PRO A 228 -7.53 -20.39 -0.65
C PRO A 228 -7.00 -20.42 -2.09
N ASP A 229 -5.83 -21.01 -2.26
CA ASP A 229 -5.25 -21.31 -3.57
C ASP A 229 -5.83 -22.65 -4.10
N PRO A 230 -5.83 -22.89 -5.43
CA PRO A 230 -6.10 -24.22 -5.97
C PRO A 230 -5.29 -25.37 -5.35
N ASP A 231 -4.04 -25.12 -4.92
CA ASP A 231 -3.26 -26.11 -4.15
C ASP A 231 -3.77 -26.20 -2.70
N PRO A 232 -4.24 -27.37 -2.23
CA PRO A 232 -4.68 -27.53 -0.85
C PRO A 232 -3.59 -27.13 0.15
N ASN A 233 -3.97 -26.34 1.16
CA ASN A 233 -3.08 -25.76 2.18
C ASN A 233 -2.23 -24.57 1.72
N ARG A 234 -2.43 -24.07 0.49
CA ARG A 234 -1.84 -22.82 0.02
C ARG A 234 -2.88 -21.70 0.00
N LEU A 235 -2.37 -20.49 0.03
CA LEU A 235 -3.10 -19.25 0.03
C LEU A 235 -2.65 -18.40 -1.15
N ARG A 236 -3.59 -17.61 -1.62
CA ARG A 236 -3.38 -16.56 -2.59
C ARG A 236 -3.67 -15.21 -1.93
N ILE A 237 -2.81 -14.23 -2.19
CA ILE A 237 -2.99 -12.84 -1.78
C ILE A 237 -3.21 -11.99 -3.02
N THR A 238 -4.24 -11.16 -2.97
CA THR A 238 -4.45 -10.07 -3.92
C THR A 238 -4.44 -8.77 -3.13
N HIS A 239 -3.72 -7.75 -3.60
CA HIS A 239 -3.62 -6.49 -2.86
C HIS A 239 -3.75 -5.25 -3.73
N TRP A 240 -4.18 -4.16 -3.11
CA TRP A 240 -4.37 -2.85 -3.71
C TRP A 240 -3.97 -1.77 -2.73
N THR A 241 -3.19 -0.80 -3.19
CA THR A 241 -2.95 0.43 -2.44
C THR A 241 -3.99 1.45 -2.91
N VAL A 242 -4.76 1.99 -1.97
CA VAL A 242 -5.75 3.04 -2.25
C VAL A 242 -5.23 4.37 -1.74
N THR A 243 -5.08 5.30 -2.66
CA THR A 243 -4.63 6.67 -2.39
C THR A 243 -5.65 7.66 -2.90
N ARG A 244 -5.82 8.78 -2.20
CA ARG A 244 -6.49 9.95 -2.76
C ARG A 244 -5.40 10.93 -3.21
N PRO A 245 -5.16 11.07 -4.52
CA PRO A 245 -4.08 11.92 -5.05
C PRO A 245 -4.33 13.40 -4.77
N LEU A 246 -5.61 13.77 -4.65
CA LEU A 246 -6.04 15.12 -4.39
C LEU A 246 -7.12 15.11 -3.31
N VAL A 247 -7.18 16.21 -2.57
CA VAL A 247 -8.27 16.51 -1.66
C VAL A 247 -9.58 16.50 -2.45
N GLY A 248 -10.58 15.73 -1.97
CA GLY A 248 -11.89 15.59 -2.63
C GLY A 248 -11.88 14.75 -3.91
N ALA A 249 -10.75 14.21 -4.36
CA ALA A 249 -10.70 13.31 -5.50
C ALA A 249 -11.17 11.90 -5.15
N GLU A 250 -11.70 11.21 -6.16
CA GLU A 250 -12.07 9.81 -6.04
C GLU A 250 -10.84 8.94 -5.67
N PRO A 251 -11.02 7.91 -4.83
CA PRO A 251 -9.93 7.01 -4.48
C PRO A 251 -9.38 6.31 -5.71
N VAL A 252 -8.05 6.30 -5.84
CA VAL A 252 -7.34 5.61 -6.91
C VAL A 252 -6.77 4.32 -6.36
N PHE A 253 -6.96 3.24 -7.11
CA PHE A 253 -6.49 1.90 -6.77
C PHE A 253 -5.23 1.62 -7.59
N SER A 254 -4.11 1.32 -6.92
CA SER A 254 -2.90 0.87 -7.60
C SER A 254 -3.12 -0.49 -8.30
N ALA A 255 -2.22 -0.83 -9.23
CA ALA A 255 -2.24 -2.11 -9.93
C ALA A 255 -2.39 -3.29 -8.96
N THR A 256 -3.20 -4.26 -9.38
CA THR A 256 -3.46 -5.48 -8.64
C THR A 256 -2.28 -6.42 -8.81
N GLU A 257 -1.63 -6.80 -7.73
CA GLU A 257 -0.63 -7.86 -7.76
C GLU A 257 -1.15 -9.08 -6.99
N GLU A 258 -1.07 -10.23 -7.65
CA GLU A 258 -1.50 -11.53 -7.15
C GLU A 258 -0.27 -12.36 -6.79
N LEU A 259 -0.22 -12.82 -5.54
CA LEU A 259 0.81 -13.73 -5.03
C LEU A 259 0.15 -15.08 -4.73
N THR A 260 0.69 -16.17 -5.27
CA THR A 260 0.14 -17.53 -5.15
C THR A 260 1.09 -18.49 -4.43
N GLY A 261 0.59 -19.64 -3.98
CA GLY A 261 1.41 -20.71 -3.38
C GLY A 261 1.92 -20.42 -1.96
N ILE A 262 1.31 -19.46 -1.25
CA ILE A 262 1.79 -18.99 0.07
C ILE A 262 1.28 -19.90 1.18
N THR A 263 2.14 -20.34 2.10
CA THR A 263 1.68 -21.07 3.29
C THR A 263 1.09 -20.14 4.36
N GLU A 264 0.31 -20.69 5.29
CA GLU A 264 -0.16 -19.94 6.46
C GLU A 264 0.99 -19.35 7.31
N GLN A 265 2.17 -20.00 7.32
CA GLN A 265 3.35 -19.54 8.06
C GLN A 265 4.08 -18.38 7.37
N GLU A 266 4.08 -18.35 6.04
CA GLU A 266 4.70 -17.29 5.24
C GLU A 266 3.81 -16.04 5.14
N LEU A 267 2.49 -16.20 5.28
CA LEU A 267 1.51 -15.12 5.11
C LEU A 267 1.86 -13.84 5.91
N PRO A 268 2.20 -13.88 7.22
CA PRO A 268 2.56 -12.68 7.96
C PRO A 268 3.79 -11.95 7.40
N HIS A 269 4.79 -12.70 6.92
CA HIS A 269 6.00 -12.13 6.34
C HIS A 269 5.69 -11.43 5.01
N ARG A 270 4.92 -12.09 4.13
CA ARG A 270 4.48 -11.50 2.86
C ARG A 270 3.67 -10.23 3.09
N VAL A 271 2.72 -10.25 4.04
CA VAL A 271 1.93 -9.08 4.41
C VAL A 271 2.82 -7.96 4.96
N SER A 272 3.83 -8.27 5.79
CA SER A 272 4.78 -7.26 6.26
C SER A 272 5.56 -6.61 5.12
N ALA A 273 5.97 -7.38 4.10
CA ALA A 273 6.63 -6.85 2.91
C ALA A 273 5.71 -5.92 2.11
N LEU A 274 4.44 -6.31 1.93
CA LEU A 274 3.41 -5.47 1.29
C LEU A 274 3.19 -4.16 2.04
N ILE A 275 3.11 -4.20 3.37
CA ILE A 275 2.99 -3.00 4.21
C ILE A 275 4.21 -2.10 4.02
N SER A 276 5.42 -2.66 4.07
CA SER A 276 6.66 -1.90 3.87
C SER A 276 6.72 -1.26 2.48
N ARG A 277 6.27 -1.97 1.44
CA ARG A 277 6.18 -1.43 0.08
C ARG A 277 5.17 -0.29 0.00
N ALA A 278 3.97 -0.47 0.57
CA ALA A 278 2.94 0.56 0.59
C ALA A 278 3.37 1.80 1.40
N GLU A 279 4.02 1.63 2.55
CA GLU A 279 4.59 2.74 3.33
C GLU A 279 5.64 3.52 2.54
N ARG A 280 6.55 2.82 1.84
CA ARG A 280 7.58 3.47 1.01
C ARG A 280 6.95 4.23 -0.16
N GLN A 281 5.86 3.72 -0.73
CA GLN A 281 5.08 4.44 -1.74
C GLN A 281 4.36 5.67 -1.14
N GLN A 282 3.96 5.65 0.12
CA GLN A 282 3.05 6.64 0.71
C GLN A 282 3.66 7.68 1.64
N ARG A 283 4.96 7.63 1.93
CA ARG A 283 5.62 8.46 2.97
C ARG A 283 5.46 9.99 2.85
N ARG A 284 4.74 10.53 1.86
CA ARG A 284 4.83 11.93 1.46
C ARG A 284 3.54 12.61 0.99
N ILE A 285 2.40 12.15 1.48
CA ILE A 285 1.26 13.05 1.65
C ILE A 285 1.07 13.17 3.16
N SER A 286 0.81 14.37 3.67
CA SER A 286 0.70 14.70 5.10
C SER A 286 -0.49 14.00 5.80
N HIS A 287 -0.53 12.68 5.76
CA HIS A 287 -1.53 11.87 6.40
C HIS A 287 -0.94 11.32 7.70
N GLU A 288 -1.55 11.68 8.82
CA GLU A 288 -1.16 11.18 10.14
C GLU A 288 -1.31 9.65 10.28
N ARG A 289 -1.99 8.97 9.33
CA ARG A 289 -2.56 7.62 9.53
C ARG A 289 -2.53 6.78 8.25
N PHE A 290 -2.22 5.49 8.40
CA PHE A 290 -2.33 4.46 7.36
C PHE A 290 -3.24 3.33 7.85
N ARG A 291 -4.16 2.89 6.98
CA ARG A 291 -5.19 1.90 7.30
C ARG A 291 -4.94 0.60 6.53
N LEU A 292 -5.03 -0.53 7.23
CA LEU A 292 -4.89 -1.86 6.66
C LEU A 292 -6.27 -2.54 6.64
N GLU A 293 -6.72 -2.92 5.45
CA GLU A 293 -7.99 -3.63 5.26
C GLU A 293 -7.72 -5.06 4.83
N PHE A 294 -8.07 -6.03 5.67
CA PHE A 294 -7.94 -7.44 5.37
C PHE A 294 -9.30 -8.02 4.98
N ILE A 295 -9.37 -8.61 3.79
CA ILE A 295 -10.56 -9.24 3.24
C ILE A 295 -10.33 -10.75 3.26
N PHE A 296 -11.12 -11.48 4.05
CA PHE A 296 -11.03 -12.93 4.17
C PHE A 296 -12.39 -13.57 3.87
N PRO A 297 -12.45 -14.73 3.20
CA PRO A 297 -13.63 -15.57 3.27
C PRO A 297 -13.85 -16.05 4.71
N PHE A 298 -15.09 -16.36 5.08
CA PHE A 298 -15.44 -16.84 6.43
C PHE A 298 -14.61 -18.03 6.89
N SER A 299 -14.22 -18.91 5.95
CA SER A 299 -13.37 -20.07 6.20
C SER A 299 -11.96 -19.72 6.71
N LEU A 300 -11.47 -18.51 6.41
CA LEU A 300 -10.16 -17.98 6.80
C LEU A 300 -10.23 -16.87 7.85
N LEU A 301 -11.35 -16.15 7.92
CA LEU A 301 -11.54 -14.99 8.82
C LEU A 301 -11.18 -15.30 10.28
N PHE A 302 -11.50 -16.51 10.74
CA PHE A 302 -11.27 -16.94 12.12
C PHE A 302 -9.90 -17.60 12.33
N ARG A 303 -9.12 -17.85 11.27
CA ARG A 303 -7.80 -18.52 11.33
C ARG A 303 -6.67 -17.57 11.69
N PHE A 304 -6.79 -16.30 11.34
CA PHE A 304 -5.71 -15.32 11.52
C PHE A 304 -6.02 -14.27 12.57
N ALA A 305 -4.99 -13.87 13.33
CA ALA A 305 -5.02 -12.72 14.24
C ALA A 305 -4.08 -11.66 13.67
N VAL A 306 -4.53 -10.96 12.65
CA VAL A 306 -3.68 -10.01 11.89
C VAL A 306 -3.13 -8.90 12.79
N GLN A 307 -3.84 -8.53 13.85
CA GLN A 307 -3.38 -7.55 14.83
C GLN A 307 -2.14 -8.00 15.61
N HIS A 308 -1.90 -9.31 15.73
CA HIS A 308 -0.74 -9.89 16.42
C HIS A 308 0.47 -10.13 15.51
N TRP A 309 0.29 -10.05 14.19
CA TRP A 309 1.41 -10.21 13.27
C TRP A 309 2.47 -9.15 13.49
N ARG A 310 3.73 -9.53 13.27
CA ARG A 310 4.91 -8.70 13.53
C ARG A 310 5.42 -8.10 12.23
N LEU A 311 5.80 -6.83 12.27
CA LEU A 311 6.49 -6.16 11.17
C LEU A 311 7.97 -6.54 11.16
N SER A 312 8.60 -6.42 10.00
CA SER A 312 10.07 -6.48 9.91
C SER A 312 10.72 -5.39 10.76
N ALA A 313 11.76 -5.75 11.52
CA ALA A 313 12.53 -4.82 12.34
C ALA A 313 14.03 -5.10 12.20
N PRO A 314 14.90 -4.08 12.41
CA PRO A 314 16.34 -4.28 12.47
C PRO A 314 16.75 -5.28 13.55
N GLU A 315 17.93 -5.88 13.38
CA GLU A 315 18.49 -6.82 14.33
C GLU A 315 18.65 -6.19 15.72
N GLY A 316 18.19 -6.88 16.77
CA GLY A 316 18.23 -6.41 18.16
C GLY A 316 17.04 -5.54 18.61
N VAL A 317 16.06 -5.25 17.74
CA VAL A 317 14.82 -4.53 18.07
C VAL A 317 13.65 -5.51 18.08
N ASP A 318 12.80 -5.50 19.13
CA ASP A 318 11.58 -6.33 19.13
C ASP A 318 10.61 -5.80 18.06
N PRO A 319 10.26 -6.63 17.06
CA PRO A 319 9.41 -6.19 15.98
C PRO A 319 8.02 -5.77 16.47
N PRO A 320 7.56 -4.56 16.13
CA PRO A 320 6.25 -4.09 16.55
C PRO A 320 5.15 -4.93 15.90
N ARG A 321 4.03 -5.08 16.62
CA ARG A 321 2.84 -5.73 16.08
C ARG A 321 2.10 -4.77 15.15
N ILE A 322 1.53 -5.27 14.07
CA ILE A 322 0.72 -4.49 13.12
C ILE A 322 -0.37 -3.70 13.85
N GLY A 323 -1.08 -4.33 14.81
CA GLY A 323 -2.15 -3.70 15.56
C GLY A 323 -1.74 -2.51 16.44
N SER A 324 -0.45 -2.35 16.73
CA SER A 324 0.09 -1.18 17.47
C SER A 324 0.50 -0.02 16.56
N ARG A 325 0.53 -0.25 15.24
CA ARG A 325 1.08 0.70 14.26
C ARG A 325 0.02 1.21 13.28
N TYR A 326 -1.02 0.42 13.02
CA TYR A 326 -2.02 0.74 12.00
C TYR A 326 -3.45 0.56 12.50
N GLU A 327 -4.37 1.30 11.88
CA GLU A 327 -5.79 0.99 11.94
C GLU A 327 -6.04 -0.29 11.14
N ILE A 328 -6.60 -1.31 11.78
CA ILE A 328 -6.91 -2.60 11.14
C ILE A 328 -8.42 -2.71 10.95
N ILE A 329 -8.83 -3.02 9.73
CA ILE A 329 -10.20 -3.37 9.37
C ILE A 329 -10.21 -4.81 8.86
N LEU A 330 -11.12 -5.63 9.39
CA LEU A 330 -11.44 -6.93 8.81
C LEU A 330 -12.74 -6.81 8.03
N ARG A 331 -12.81 -7.51 6.89
CA ARG A 331 -14.04 -7.66 6.11
C ARG A 331 -14.23 -9.11 5.70
N SER A 332 -15.49 -9.56 5.69
CA SER A 332 -15.87 -10.80 5.00
C SER A 332 -15.83 -10.57 3.50
N ARG A 333 -15.18 -11.49 2.78
CA ARG A 333 -15.10 -11.49 1.32
C ARG A 333 -16.49 -11.65 0.70
N GLU A 334 -17.31 -12.52 1.27
CA GLU A 334 -18.68 -12.80 0.82
C GLU A 334 -19.54 -11.54 0.86
N PHE A 335 -19.45 -10.78 1.96
CA PHE A 335 -20.12 -9.49 2.11
C PHE A 335 -19.60 -8.46 1.10
N VAL A 336 -18.27 -8.35 0.93
CA VAL A 336 -17.67 -7.34 0.05
C VAL A 336 -17.95 -7.62 -1.43
N ARG A 337 -17.75 -8.86 -1.87
CA ARG A 337 -17.95 -9.30 -3.26
C ARG A 337 -19.42 -9.44 -3.63
N GLY A 338 -20.31 -9.62 -2.65
CA GLY A 338 -21.74 -9.83 -2.89
C GLY A 338 -21.99 -11.09 -3.71
N GLU A 339 -21.29 -12.18 -3.40
CA GLU A 339 -21.22 -13.37 -4.27
C GLU A 339 -22.58 -14.01 -4.53
N ASN A 340 -23.54 -13.82 -3.60
CA ASN A 340 -24.92 -14.32 -3.68
C ASN A 340 -25.93 -13.22 -3.34
N GLU A 341 -27.19 -13.39 -3.78
CA GLU A 341 -28.31 -12.46 -3.55
C GLU A 341 -28.50 -12.09 -2.06
N GLU A 342 -28.25 -13.04 -1.17
CA GLU A 342 -28.37 -12.84 0.28
C GLU A 342 -27.38 -11.80 0.81
N TYR A 343 -26.13 -11.79 0.30
CA TYR A 343 -25.13 -10.79 0.70
C TYR A 343 -25.36 -9.43 0.04
N LEU A 344 -26.02 -9.38 -1.12
CA LEU A 344 -26.50 -8.12 -1.68
C LEU A 344 -27.58 -7.50 -0.78
N TYR A 345 -28.50 -8.32 -0.25
CA TYR A 345 -29.47 -7.87 0.75
C TYR A 345 -28.80 -7.40 2.03
N ALA A 346 -27.82 -8.15 2.54
CA ALA A 346 -27.04 -7.79 3.72
C ALA A 346 -26.35 -6.42 3.56
N ARG A 347 -25.76 -6.15 2.39
CA ARG A 347 -25.17 -4.84 2.06
C ARG A 347 -26.21 -3.73 2.08
N GLY A 348 -27.35 -3.94 1.43
CA GLY A 348 -28.45 -2.96 1.44
C GLY A 348 -28.98 -2.68 2.84
N SER A 349 -29.06 -3.70 3.71
CA SER A 349 -29.38 -3.50 5.13
C SER A 349 -28.30 -2.69 5.83
N CYS A 350 -27.02 -3.02 5.66
CA CYS A 350 -25.90 -2.28 6.25
C CYS A 350 -25.89 -0.80 5.83
N GLU A 351 -26.11 -0.52 4.54
CA GLU A 351 -26.23 0.84 4.01
C GLU A 351 -27.41 1.59 4.65
N ARG A 352 -28.58 0.96 4.77
CA ARG A 352 -29.74 1.55 5.47
C ARG A 352 -29.43 1.85 6.95
N ARG A 353 -28.75 0.94 7.65
CA ARG A 353 -28.36 1.16 9.06
C ARG A 353 -27.41 2.34 9.21
N TRP A 354 -26.48 2.51 8.27
CA TRP A 354 -25.63 3.70 8.22
C TRP A 354 -26.45 4.96 7.94
N GLN A 355 -27.34 4.95 6.95
CA GLN A 355 -28.22 6.10 6.65
C GLN A 355 -29.06 6.50 7.87
N LEU A 356 -29.69 5.55 8.56
CA LEU A 356 -30.46 5.82 9.78
C LEU A 356 -29.60 6.43 10.90
N LEU A 357 -28.34 6.01 11.02
CA LEU A 357 -27.39 6.56 11.97
C LEU A 357 -26.87 7.96 11.56
N GLU A 358 -26.96 8.31 10.27
CA GLU A 358 -26.58 9.62 9.73
C GLU A 358 -27.73 10.64 9.77
N ASP A 359 -28.95 10.20 9.48
CA ASP A 359 -30.15 11.04 9.37
C ASP A 359 -30.82 11.31 10.72
N GLY A 360 -30.60 10.45 11.72
CA GLY A 360 -31.22 10.57 13.04
C GLY A 360 -30.45 11.48 14.02
N GLU A 361 -31.20 12.14 14.93
CA GLU A 361 -30.66 12.51 16.26
C GLU A 361 -30.49 11.27 17.17
N GLU A 362 -30.87 10.07 16.70
CA GLU A 362 -30.92 8.84 17.48
C GLU A 362 -29.61 8.04 17.46
N HIS A 363 -29.30 7.43 18.60
CA HIS A 363 -28.20 6.48 18.75
C HIS A 363 -28.56 5.12 18.17
N GLY A 364 -27.59 4.44 17.55
CA GLY A 364 -27.74 3.02 17.22
C GLY A 364 -27.62 2.13 18.47
N LEU A 365 -27.81 0.83 18.34
CA LEU A 365 -27.73 -0.16 19.42
C LEU A 365 -26.50 -1.08 19.26
N ALA A 366 -25.79 -1.31 20.36
CA ALA A 366 -24.75 -2.33 20.51
C ALA A 366 -25.32 -3.50 21.32
N LYS A 367 -25.48 -4.66 20.66
CA LYS A 367 -26.07 -5.86 21.25
C LYS A 367 -25.06 -7.01 21.35
N SER A 368 -25.38 -8.03 22.14
CA SER A 368 -24.60 -9.26 22.22
C SER A 368 -25.49 -10.49 22.09
N ALA A 369 -24.88 -11.64 21.83
CA ALA A 369 -25.57 -12.94 21.76
C ALA A 369 -25.96 -13.51 23.14
N SER A 370 -25.96 -12.69 24.20
CA SER A 370 -26.26 -13.18 25.54
C SER A 370 -27.76 -13.39 25.76
N GLU A 371 -28.12 -14.42 26.55
CA GLU A 371 -29.49 -14.74 26.96
C GLU A 371 -30.22 -13.55 27.60
N ASP A 372 -29.49 -12.68 28.32
CA ASP A 372 -30.06 -11.47 28.91
C ASP A 372 -30.43 -10.42 27.84
N ASP A 373 -29.76 -10.45 26.68
CA ASP A 373 -29.95 -9.48 25.59
C ASP A 373 -30.94 -9.98 24.52
N MET A 374 -31.12 -11.30 24.40
CA MET A 374 -31.99 -11.93 23.40
C MET A 374 -33.41 -12.13 23.93
N PRO A 375 -34.45 -11.59 23.28
CA PRO A 375 -35.83 -11.83 23.67
C PRO A 375 -36.19 -13.32 23.58
N PRO A 376 -36.89 -13.89 24.58
CA PRO A 376 -37.25 -15.30 24.57
C PRO A 376 -38.10 -15.64 23.36
N GLY A 377 -37.77 -16.75 22.69
CA GLY A 377 -38.51 -17.27 21.54
C GLY A 377 -38.20 -16.62 20.19
N ARG A 378 -37.29 -15.64 20.11
CA ARG A 378 -36.81 -15.10 18.83
C ARG A 378 -35.56 -15.82 18.35
N SER A 379 -35.49 -16.07 17.04
CA SER A 379 -34.26 -16.49 16.39
C SER A 379 -33.24 -15.35 16.35
N MET A 380 -31.94 -15.70 16.23
CA MET A 380 -30.87 -14.70 16.11
C MET A 380 -31.06 -13.80 14.87
N THR A 381 -31.53 -14.36 13.76
CA THR A 381 -31.81 -13.59 12.53
C THR A 381 -32.93 -12.57 12.73
N GLU A 382 -34.02 -12.94 13.40
CA GLU A 382 -35.11 -12.00 13.74
C GLU A 382 -34.65 -10.93 14.71
N TYR A 383 -33.79 -11.29 15.66
CA TYR A 383 -33.22 -10.36 16.62
C TYR A 383 -32.31 -9.33 15.93
N LEU A 384 -31.36 -9.79 15.13
CA LEU A 384 -30.41 -8.95 14.41
C LEU A 384 -31.02 -8.22 13.22
N GLY A 385 -32.23 -8.60 12.79
CA GLY A 385 -33.00 -7.89 11.76
C GLY A 385 -33.45 -6.48 12.16
N ASP A 386 -33.38 -6.10 13.45
CA ASP A 386 -33.63 -4.72 13.89
C ASP A 386 -32.56 -3.78 13.33
N GLU A 387 -32.95 -2.87 12.43
CA GLU A 387 -32.04 -1.93 11.75
C GLU A 387 -31.40 -0.91 12.71
N ARG A 388 -31.85 -0.81 13.96
CA ARG A 388 -31.16 0.00 14.98
C ARG A 388 -29.88 -0.66 15.48
N ILE A 389 -29.73 -1.98 15.35
CA ILE A 389 -28.54 -2.70 15.81
C ILE A 389 -27.37 -2.42 14.86
N VAL A 390 -26.41 -1.61 15.30
CA VAL A 390 -25.29 -1.17 14.46
C VAL A 390 -23.96 -1.82 14.87
N ALA A 391 -23.93 -2.43 16.06
CA ALA A 391 -22.81 -3.20 16.54
C ALA A 391 -23.29 -4.48 17.24
N PHE A 392 -22.58 -5.58 17.02
CA PHE A 392 -22.88 -6.87 17.62
C PHE A 392 -21.62 -7.54 18.15
N ILE A 393 -21.71 -8.14 19.34
CA ILE A 393 -20.65 -8.91 19.97
C ILE A 393 -21.07 -10.38 20.01
N ALA A 394 -20.36 -11.23 19.26
CA ALA A 394 -20.48 -12.67 19.37
C ALA A 394 -19.76 -13.15 20.64
N CYS A 395 -20.42 -14.02 21.39
CA CYS A 395 -19.93 -14.52 22.68
C CYS A 395 -19.70 -16.03 22.60
N GLU A 396 -18.49 -16.46 22.95
CA GLU A 396 -18.17 -17.88 23.09
C GLU A 396 -18.86 -18.42 24.35
N ARG A 397 -19.82 -19.32 24.16
CA ARG A 397 -20.51 -20.05 25.22
C ARG A 397 -20.28 -21.55 25.01
N PRO A 398 -20.31 -22.37 26.07
CA PRO A 398 -20.14 -23.82 25.96
C PRO A 398 -21.07 -24.48 24.92
N ASP A 399 -22.28 -23.95 24.76
CA ASP A 399 -23.32 -24.49 23.87
C ASP A 399 -23.61 -23.60 22.63
N ALA A 400 -22.85 -22.51 22.42
CA ALA A 400 -23.12 -21.57 21.32
C ALA A 400 -21.93 -21.45 20.35
N ASP A 401 -22.20 -21.71 19.07
CA ASP A 401 -21.22 -21.49 18.00
C ASP A 401 -21.12 -19.98 17.69
N TRP A 402 -20.16 -19.31 18.33
CA TRP A 402 -19.90 -17.89 18.11
C TRP A 402 -19.53 -17.58 16.66
N LYS A 403 -18.96 -18.53 15.89
CA LYS A 403 -18.68 -18.33 14.46
C LYS A 403 -19.98 -18.22 13.67
N SER A 404 -20.97 -19.05 14.00
CA SER A 404 -22.32 -18.95 13.45
C SER A 404 -22.99 -17.62 13.81
N GLN A 405 -22.78 -17.11 15.03
CA GLN A 405 -23.27 -15.79 15.43
C GLN A 405 -22.64 -14.66 14.60
N VAL A 406 -21.31 -14.69 14.41
CA VAL A 406 -20.61 -13.71 13.55
C VAL A 406 -21.15 -13.78 12.12
N HIS A 407 -21.28 -14.98 11.57
CA HIS A 407 -21.83 -15.20 10.24
C HIS A 407 -23.25 -14.62 10.12
N THR A 408 -24.12 -14.89 11.09
CA THR A 408 -25.50 -14.39 11.12
C THR A 408 -25.54 -12.87 11.20
N ALA A 409 -24.68 -12.24 12.00
CA ALA A 409 -24.63 -10.78 12.12
C ALA A 409 -24.20 -10.11 10.80
N VAL A 410 -23.18 -10.65 10.12
CA VAL A 410 -22.78 -10.15 8.80
C VAL A 410 -23.90 -10.38 7.78
N TYR A 411 -24.55 -11.53 7.81
CA TYR A 411 -25.69 -11.87 6.95
C TYR A 411 -26.88 -10.92 7.15
N CYS A 412 -27.13 -10.49 8.39
CA CYS A 412 -28.15 -9.48 8.71
C CYS A 412 -27.73 -8.03 8.38
N GLY A 413 -26.52 -7.83 7.85
CA GLY A 413 -26.01 -6.51 7.50
C GLY A 413 -25.63 -5.65 8.69
N VAL A 414 -25.21 -6.25 9.82
CA VAL A 414 -24.74 -5.47 10.97
C VAL A 414 -23.39 -4.80 10.63
N PRO A 415 -23.25 -3.46 10.75
CA PRO A 415 -22.04 -2.73 10.34
C PRO A 415 -20.77 -3.15 11.10
N VAL A 416 -20.89 -3.41 12.40
CA VAL A 416 -19.76 -3.79 13.24
C VAL A 416 -20.04 -5.12 13.92
N VAL A 417 -19.17 -6.10 13.68
CA VAL A 417 -19.28 -7.42 14.31
C VAL A 417 -17.97 -7.74 15.01
N ALA A 418 -18.02 -7.91 16.32
CA ALA A 418 -16.87 -8.24 17.15
C ALA A 418 -16.99 -9.63 17.74
N TRP A 419 -15.85 -10.29 17.92
CA TRP A 419 -15.75 -11.52 18.68
C TRP A 419 -14.43 -11.56 19.44
N GLN A 420 -14.41 -12.45 20.42
CA GLN A 420 -13.22 -12.75 21.21
C GLN A 420 -12.57 -14.04 20.71
N ARG A 421 -11.25 -14.04 20.57
CA ARG A 421 -10.46 -15.27 20.50
C ARG A 421 -10.10 -15.66 21.93
N THR A 422 -10.82 -16.58 22.57
CA THR A 422 -10.50 -16.93 23.97
C THR A 422 -9.34 -17.91 24.07
N GLU A 423 -8.41 -17.60 24.97
CA GLU A 423 -7.80 -18.59 25.86
C GLU A 423 -8.10 -18.27 27.34
N ASN A 424 -8.60 -17.07 27.69
CA ASN A 424 -8.60 -16.56 29.08
C ASN A 424 -9.97 -16.21 29.71
N GLY A 425 -11.11 -16.55 29.12
CA GLY A 425 -12.43 -16.50 29.78
C GLY A 425 -12.93 -15.15 30.33
N ARG A 426 -12.24 -14.03 30.10
CA ARG A 426 -12.68 -12.68 30.53
C ARG A 426 -13.73 -12.12 29.59
N ASP A 427 -14.77 -11.48 30.15
CA ASP A 427 -15.81 -10.78 29.39
C ASP A 427 -15.30 -9.44 28.84
N LEU A 428 -15.09 -9.36 27.52
CA LEU A 428 -14.62 -8.15 26.83
C LEU A 428 -15.74 -7.21 26.37
N ARG A 429 -17.02 -7.52 26.66
CA ARG A 429 -18.16 -6.66 26.30
C ARG A 429 -18.03 -5.23 26.85
N PRO A 430 -17.64 -5.01 28.12
CA PRO A 430 -17.44 -3.66 28.64
C PRO A 430 -16.39 -2.88 27.84
N ARG A 431 -15.27 -3.53 27.52
CA ARG A 431 -14.18 -2.93 26.76
C ARG A 431 -14.60 -2.57 25.34
N PHE A 432 -15.30 -3.47 24.65
CA PHE A 432 -15.81 -3.18 23.31
C PHE A 432 -16.82 -2.03 23.32
N ARG A 433 -17.72 -1.98 24.32
CA ARG A 433 -18.68 -0.87 24.50
C ARG A 433 -17.97 0.46 24.79
N GLU A 434 -16.90 0.45 25.58
CA GLU A 434 -16.06 1.64 25.83
C GLU A 434 -15.43 2.16 24.53
N LEU A 435 -14.88 1.27 23.70
CA LEU A 435 -14.28 1.63 22.40
C LEU A 435 -15.30 2.20 21.41
N LEU A 436 -16.56 1.79 21.52
CA LEU A 436 -17.69 2.33 20.78
C LEU A 436 -18.27 3.62 21.39
N THR A 437 -17.72 4.09 22.52
CA THR A 437 -18.23 5.23 23.30
C THR A 437 -19.70 5.08 23.69
N CYS A 438 -20.13 3.87 24.06
CA CYS A 438 -21.53 3.59 24.37
C CYS A 438 -22.00 4.22 25.69
N GLU A 439 -23.25 4.68 25.72
CA GLU A 439 -23.99 4.96 26.96
C GLU A 439 -25.09 3.90 27.11
N GLY A 440 -24.87 2.92 28.00
CA GLY A 440 -25.70 1.72 28.07
C GLY A 440 -25.56 0.87 26.79
N GLU A 441 -26.67 0.66 26.07
CA GLU A 441 -26.69 -0.04 24.78
C GLU A 441 -26.59 0.90 23.58
N ARG A 442 -26.66 2.21 23.81
CA ARG A 442 -26.71 3.22 22.75
C ARG A 442 -25.31 3.51 22.25
N VAL A 443 -25.17 3.64 20.93
CA VAL A 443 -23.91 3.89 20.25
C VAL A 443 -23.99 5.18 19.44
N TYR A 444 -23.05 6.07 19.67
CA TYR A 444 -22.93 7.30 18.90
C TYR A 444 -22.26 7.03 17.55
N ARG A 445 -22.69 7.76 16.52
CA ARG A 445 -22.07 7.74 15.18
C ARG A 445 -20.56 7.87 15.23
N ALA A 446 -20.07 8.83 16.01
CA ALA A 446 -18.63 9.07 16.18
C ALA A 446 -17.91 7.84 16.75
N GLY A 447 -18.53 7.09 17.66
CA GLY A 447 -17.97 5.88 18.25
C GLY A 447 -17.75 4.77 17.23
N ILE A 448 -18.76 4.50 16.40
CA ILE A 448 -18.69 3.46 15.36
C ILE A 448 -17.73 3.86 14.25
N LYS A 449 -17.82 5.12 13.78
CA LYS A 449 -16.94 5.63 12.72
C LYS A 449 -15.46 5.62 13.15
N ASN A 450 -15.18 5.92 14.42
CA ASN A 450 -13.82 5.96 14.96
C ASN A 450 -13.37 4.62 15.57
N LEU A 451 -14.15 3.54 15.50
CA LEU A 451 -13.79 2.27 16.14
C LEU A 451 -12.41 1.74 15.70
N PRO A 452 -12.04 1.71 14.39
CA PRO A 452 -10.69 1.29 13.98
C PRO A 452 -9.58 2.13 14.63
N LYS A 453 -9.81 3.45 14.74
CA LYS A 453 -8.90 4.38 15.42
C LYS A 453 -8.81 4.11 16.91
N ASN A 454 -9.94 3.89 17.58
CA ASN A 454 -9.99 3.61 19.02
C ASN A 454 -9.28 2.28 19.35
N LEU A 455 -9.43 1.28 18.48
CA LEU A 455 -8.69 0.02 18.57
C LEU A 455 -7.19 0.22 18.38
N TYR A 456 -6.78 1.02 17.39
CA TYR A 456 -5.36 1.37 17.21
C TYR A 456 -4.79 2.10 18.45
N VAL A 457 -5.46 3.15 18.93
CA VAL A 457 -5.02 3.95 20.09
C VAL A 457 -4.93 3.10 21.35
N SER A 458 -5.89 2.20 21.57
CA SER A 458 -5.84 1.29 22.72
C SER A 458 -4.72 0.27 22.66
N ARG A 459 -4.20 -0.04 21.46
CA ARG A 459 -3.08 -0.97 21.24
C ARG A 459 -1.71 -0.29 21.18
N SER A 460 -1.64 1.02 20.96
CA SER A 460 -0.41 1.76 20.67
C SER A 460 0.25 2.47 21.87
N ARG A 461 -0.36 2.48 23.07
CA ARG A 461 0.12 3.33 24.18
C ARG A 461 1.21 2.74 25.08
N ASN A 462 2.14 3.65 25.39
CA ASN A 462 3.28 3.56 26.30
C ASN A 462 2.85 3.69 27.77
N SER A 463 2.85 2.53 28.44
CA SER A 463 3.30 2.30 29.83
C SER A 463 2.67 3.06 31.00
N THR A 464 1.55 2.50 31.46
CA THR A 464 1.24 2.16 32.86
C THR A 464 0.79 0.67 32.95
N PRO A 465 0.84 0.00 34.11
CA PRO A 465 0.37 -1.40 34.23
C PRO A 465 -1.10 -1.60 33.83
N GLU A 466 -1.98 -0.67 34.21
CA GLU A 466 -3.41 -0.67 33.85
C GLU A 466 -3.63 -0.50 32.34
N GLU A 467 -2.83 0.36 31.68
CA GLU A 467 -2.86 0.51 30.22
C GLU A 467 -2.32 -0.73 29.49
N ARG A 468 -1.40 -1.50 30.10
CA ARG A 468 -0.91 -2.77 29.54
C ARG A 468 -1.97 -3.86 29.58
N GLU A 469 -2.72 -3.97 30.68
CA GLU A 469 -3.86 -4.91 30.76
C GLU A 469 -4.95 -4.53 29.74
N SER A 470 -5.29 -3.24 29.66
CA SER A 470 -6.26 -2.71 28.71
C SER A 470 -5.84 -2.92 27.23
N SER A 471 -4.55 -2.85 26.94
CA SER A 471 -3.99 -3.16 25.62
C SER A 471 -4.14 -4.65 25.30
N GLY A 472 -3.81 -5.53 26.23
CA GLY A 472 -3.99 -6.99 26.08
C GLY A 472 -5.42 -7.39 25.73
N GLU A 473 -6.40 -6.76 26.38
CA GLU A 473 -7.83 -6.95 26.07
C GLU A 473 -8.20 -6.48 24.66
N SER A 474 -7.61 -5.37 24.22
CA SER A 474 -7.83 -4.81 22.87
C SER A 474 -7.19 -5.67 21.76
N TYR A 475 -6.14 -6.44 22.08
CA TYR A 475 -5.54 -7.44 21.19
C TYR A 475 -6.36 -8.74 21.09
N ALA A 476 -7.17 -9.06 22.10
CA ALA A 476 -8.05 -10.23 22.11
C ALA A 476 -9.34 -10.04 21.29
N LEU A 477 -9.71 -8.78 21.03
CA LEU A 477 -10.85 -8.40 20.18
C LEU A 477 -10.47 -8.44 18.70
N SER A 478 -11.27 -9.20 17.93
CA SER A 478 -11.27 -9.15 16.47
C SER A 478 -12.58 -8.53 16.01
N VAL A 479 -12.51 -7.63 15.02
CA VAL A 479 -13.64 -6.80 14.63
C VAL A 479 -13.73 -6.74 13.11
N ILE A 480 -14.87 -7.16 12.58
CA ILE A 480 -15.30 -6.80 11.23
C ILE A 480 -15.92 -5.41 11.29
N HIS A 481 -15.50 -4.54 10.38
CA HIS A 481 -16.05 -3.18 10.25
C HIS A 481 -16.42 -2.92 8.79
N HIS A 482 -17.73 -2.89 8.53
CA HIS A 482 -18.31 -2.63 7.22
C HIS A 482 -18.69 -1.15 7.12
N ASP A 483 -17.70 -0.28 6.89
CA ASP A 483 -17.96 1.12 6.56
C ASP A 483 -18.40 1.31 5.09
N CYS A 484 -18.91 2.51 4.80
CA CYS A 484 -19.34 2.92 3.47
C CYS A 484 -18.18 3.27 2.52
N GLN A 485 -16.91 3.04 2.90
CA GLN A 485 -15.80 3.36 2.01
C GLN A 485 -15.82 2.40 0.81
N GLN A 486 -15.74 2.96 -0.39
CA GLN A 486 -15.73 2.16 -1.61
C GLN A 486 -14.56 1.17 -1.59
N ILE A 487 -14.88 -0.07 -1.94
CA ILE A 487 -13.93 -1.14 -2.22
C ILE A 487 -14.16 -1.51 -3.68
N PHE A 488 -13.33 -0.96 -4.56
CA PHE A 488 -13.36 -1.38 -5.95
C PHE A 488 -12.51 -2.63 -6.08
N LEU A 489 -13.16 -3.80 -6.02
CA LEU A 489 -12.51 -5.05 -6.36
C LEU A 489 -12.76 -5.35 -7.83
N GLY A 490 -12.09 -4.62 -8.73
CA GLY A 490 -12.15 -4.89 -10.16
C GLY A 490 -11.85 -6.36 -10.44
N GLN A 491 -12.55 -6.96 -11.40
CA GLN A 491 -11.94 -8.03 -12.17
C GLN A 491 -10.80 -7.39 -12.96
N GLY A 492 -9.60 -7.95 -12.87
CA GLY A 492 -8.45 -7.46 -13.61
C GLY A 492 -8.79 -7.37 -15.09
N ASP A 493 -8.98 -6.14 -15.57
CA ASP A 493 -8.98 -5.71 -16.97
C ASP A 493 -9.61 -4.32 -17.01
N MET A 494 -8.84 -3.26 -16.69
CA MET A 494 -9.06 -1.89 -17.20
C MET A 494 -7.91 -0.96 -16.78
N LEU A 495 -6.67 -1.37 -17.06
CA LEU A 495 -5.61 -0.47 -17.53
C LEU A 495 -4.71 -1.27 -18.47
N SER A 496 -5.33 -1.88 -19.49
CA SER A 496 -4.59 -2.15 -20.72
C SER A 496 -4.21 -0.78 -21.27
N THR A 497 -2.92 -0.46 -21.25
CA THR A 497 -2.32 0.59 -22.08
C THR A 497 -2.33 0.24 -23.58
N GLY A 498 -3.26 -0.62 -24.00
CA GLY A 498 -3.55 -0.91 -25.38
C GLY A 498 -4.35 0.22 -26.00
N ASN A 499 -3.68 0.94 -26.90
CA ASN A 499 -4.22 1.86 -27.91
C ASN A 499 -4.45 3.30 -27.45
N ILE A 500 -3.34 4.05 -27.37
CA ILE A 500 -3.33 5.38 -27.97
C ILE A 500 -2.52 5.22 -29.26
N GLN A 501 -3.20 5.34 -30.40
CA GLN A 501 -2.60 5.39 -31.73
C GLN A 501 -1.90 6.71 -31.97
#